data_AF-A0A547PHR0-F1
#
_entry.id   AF-A0A547PHR0-F1
#
_cell.length_a   1.000
_cell.length_b   1.000
_cell.length_c   1.000
_cell.angle_alpha   90.00
_cell.angle_beta   90.00
_cell.angle_gamma   90.00
#
_symmetry.space_group_name_H-M   'P 1'
#
loop_
_entity.id
_entity.type
_entity.pdbx_description
1 polymer ?
#
loop_
_entity_poly.entity_id
_entity_poly.type
_entity_poly.pdbx_seq_one_letter_code
_entity_poly.pdbx_strand_id
1 'polypeptide(L)' 'MDRGKVPRCPVTGTKIITTTFGNKDGIGRMRAGTRLKPGQICEFAVNMDKAVLFNPKSEERIRLD' A
#
# COMPACT_ATOMS: atom_id res chain seq x y z
N MET A 1 13.69 27.49 -14.70
CA MET A 1 14.10 26.11 -14.34
C MET A 1 12.87 25.33 -13.93
N ASP A 2 12.28 24.61 -14.89
CA ASP A 2 11.07 23.82 -14.69
C ASP A 2 11.43 22.48 -14.03
N ARG A 3 11.01 22.28 -12.77
CA ARG A 3 11.22 21.00 -12.07
C ARG A 3 10.26 19.98 -12.67
N GLY A 4 10.78 19.19 -13.61
CA GLY A 4 10.16 18.10 -14.35
C GLY A 4 8.85 17.57 -13.74
N LYS A 5 7.76 17.81 -14.47
CA LYS A 5 6.40 17.38 -14.14
C LYS A 5 6.33 15.86 -14.28
N VAL A 6 6.71 15.14 -13.22
CA VAL A 6 6.53 13.68 -13.10
C VAL A 6 5.05 13.37 -13.36
N PRO A 7 4.71 12.38 -14.22
CA PRO A 7 3.33 12.05 -14.54
C PRO A 7 2.55 11.76 -13.26
N ARG A 8 1.48 12.53 -13.03
CA ARG A 8 0.58 12.38 -11.88
C ARG A 8 -0.71 11.73 -12.36
N CYS A 9 -1.10 10.64 -11.71
CA CYS A 9 -2.44 10.07 -11.92
C CYS A 9 -3.50 11.15 -11.56
N PRO A 10 -4.54 11.33 -12.38
CA PRO A 10 -5.59 12.34 -12.16
C PRO A 10 -6.25 12.19 -10.79
N VAL A 11 -6.66 13.33 -10.22
CA VAL A 11 -7.14 13.49 -8.83
C VAL A 11 -8.50 12.82 -8.58
N THR A 12 -9.11 12.21 -9.60
CA THR A 12 -10.46 11.65 -9.58
C THR A 12 -10.52 10.13 -9.33
N GLY A 13 -9.37 9.42 -9.28
CA GLY A 13 -9.31 7.95 -9.11
C GLY A 13 -8.40 7.45 -7.99
N THR A 14 -8.65 6.25 -7.45
CA THR A 14 -7.79 5.66 -6.39
C THR A 14 -6.37 5.42 -6.93
N LYS A 15 -5.35 5.75 -6.14
CA LYS A 15 -3.96 5.41 -6.47
C LYS A 15 -3.63 4.02 -5.97
N ILE A 16 -3.21 3.15 -6.88
CA ILE A 16 -2.65 1.84 -6.53
C ILE A 16 -1.14 2.03 -6.36
N ILE A 17 -0.61 1.49 -5.26
CA ILE A 17 0.80 1.52 -4.95
C ILE A 17 1.30 0.10 -4.79
N THR A 18 2.52 -0.14 -5.27
CA THR A 18 3.26 -1.37 -5.00
C THR A 18 4.46 -0.98 -4.14
N THR A 19 4.71 -1.75 -3.10
CA THR A 19 5.82 -1.52 -2.17
C THR A 19 6.32 -2.85 -1.63
N THR A 20 7.50 -2.82 -1.01
CA THR A 20 8.07 -3.98 -0.34
C THR A 20 8.08 -3.69 1.15
N PHE A 21 7.42 -4.54 1.93
CA PHE A 21 7.36 -4.48 3.38
C PHE A 21 8.21 -5.61 3.96
N GLY A 22 9.38 -5.26 4.51
CA GLY A 22 10.41 -6.24 4.86
C GLY A 22 10.88 -6.97 3.61
N ASN A 23 10.64 -8.28 3.54
CA ASN A 23 11.00 -9.14 2.39
C ASN A 23 9.77 -9.61 1.60
N LYS A 24 8.63 -8.93 1.73
CA LYS A 24 7.39 -9.28 1.02
C LYS A 24 6.86 -8.11 0.23
N ASP A 25 6.38 -8.38 -0.98
CA ASP A 25 5.70 -7.37 -1.78
C ASP A 25 4.26 -7.20 -1.32
N GLY A 26 3.81 -5.95 -1.32
CA GLY A 26 2.47 -5.55 -0.91
C GLY A 26 1.86 -4.55 -1.88
N ILE A 27 0.54 -4.61 -2.02
CA ILE A 27 -0.24 -3.65 -2.80
C ILE A 27 -1.16 -2.88 -1.86
N GLY A 28 -1.10 -1.55 -1.96
CA GLY A 28 -1.94 -0.63 -1.21
C GLY A 28 -2.85 0.18 -2.13
N ARG A 29 -3.99 0.61 -1.58
CA ARG A 29 -4.88 1.59 -2.22
C ARG A 29 -4.87 2.88 -1.42
N MET A 30 -4.55 3.98 -2.08
CA MET A 30 -4.50 5.31 -1.50
C MET A 30 -5.53 6.24 -2.11
N ARG A 31 -5.84 7.32 -1.37
CA ARG A 31 -6.69 8.40 -1.89
C ARG A 31 -6.10 8.98 -3.17
N ALA A 32 -6.97 9.36 -4.08
CA ALA A 32 -6.64 9.96 -5.37
C ALA A 32 -5.73 11.20 -5.24
N GLY A 33 -5.97 12.01 -4.21
CA GLY A 33 -5.24 13.24 -3.94
C GLY A 33 -3.86 13.05 -3.30
N THR A 34 -3.48 11.83 -2.88
CA THR A 34 -2.21 11.61 -2.20
C THR A 34 -1.04 11.97 -3.14
N ARG A 35 -0.15 12.87 -2.71
CA ARG A 35 0.99 13.32 -3.51
C ARG A 35 2.19 12.40 -3.34
N LEU A 36 2.15 11.24 -3.99
CA LEU A 36 3.29 10.32 -4.09
C LEU A 36 3.86 10.29 -5.51
N LYS A 37 5.15 9.99 -5.59
CA LYS A 37 5.88 9.71 -6.83
C LYS A 37 6.45 8.29 -6.79
N PRO A 38 6.65 7.63 -7.95
CA PRO A 38 7.40 6.38 -8.00
C PRO A 38 8.78 6.53 -7.35
N GLY A 39 9.20 5.53 -6.58
CA GLY A 39 10.49 5.53 -5.87
C GLY A 39 10.56 6.43 -4.63
N GLN A 40 9.49 7.18 -4.30
CA GLN A 40 9.45 7.97 -3.09
C GLN A 40 9.21 7.07 -1.87
N ILE A 41 10.05 7.21 -0.84
CA ILE A 41 9.80 6.61 0.47
C ILE A 41 8.60 7.32 1.10
N CYS A 42 7.63 6.54 1.57
CA CYS A 42 6.48 7.04 2.29
C CYS A 42 6.14 6.12 3.45
N GLU A 43 5.58 6.71 4.51
CA GLU A 43 5.19 5.98 5.70
C GLU A 43 3.78 5.40 5.51
N PHE A 44 3.63 4.12 5.85
CA PHE A 44 2.36 3.42 5.83
C PHE A 44 2.01 2.96 7.24
N ALA A 45 0.73 3.12 7.59
CA ALA A 45 0.16 2.50 8.77
C ALA A 45 -0.63 1.26 8.35
N VAL A 46 -0.34 0.12 8.96
CA VAL A 46 -1.13 -1.10 8.81
C VAL A 46 -2.23 -1.08 9.86
N ASN A 47 -3.49 -1.18 9.43
CA ASN A 47 -4.60 -1.35 10.37
C ASN A 47 -4.63 -2.81 10.83
N MET A 48 -4.17 -3.04 12.06
CA MET A 48 -4.08 -4.38 12.64
C MET A 48 -5.45 -4.98 13.01
N ASP A 49 -6.48 -4.15 13.23
CA ASP A 49 -7.85 -4.63 13.46
C ASP A 49 -8.44 -5.32 12.23
N LYS A 50 -7.90 -5.01 11.04
CA LYS A 50 -8.25 -5.65 9.77
C LYS A 50 -7.28 -6.75 9.36
N ALA A 51 -6.23 -7.00 10.15
CA ALA A 51 -5.29 -8.06 9.85
C ALA A 51 -5.99 -9.42 9.98
N VAL A 52 -5.65 -10.34 9.07
CA VAL A 52 -6.12 -11.71 9.10
C VAL A 52 -4.93 -12.63 9.23
N LEU A 53 -4.94 -13.48 10.24
CA LEU A 53 -3.88 -14.43 10.53
C LEU A 53 -4.23 -15.78 9.91
N PHE A 54 -3.21 -16.48 9.41
CA PHE A 54 -3.33 -17.81 8.83
C PHE A 54 -2.31 -18.75 9.47
N ASN A 55 -2.71 -20.00 9.74
CA ASN A 55 -1.80 -21.03 10.19
C ASN A 55 -0.82 -21.40 9.05
N PRO A 56 0.50 -21.36 9.25
CA PRO A 56 1.45 -21.61 8.16
C PRO A 56 1.51 -23.07 7.67
N LYS A 57 0.90 -24.02 8.38
CA LYS A 57 0.85 -25.43 7.99
C LYS A 57 -0.50 -25.83 7.39
N SER A 58 -1.61 -25.45 8.05
CA SER A 58 -2.95 -25.81 7.57
C SER A 58 -3.55 -24.78 6.61
N GLU A 59 -2.95 -23.59 6.53
CA GLU A 59 -3.45 -22.44 5.75
C GLU A 59 -4.84 -21.95 6.19
N GLU A 60 -5.35 -22.46 7.31
CA GLU A 60 -6.63 -22.05 7.84
C GLU A 60 -6.54 -20.67 8.48
N ARG A 61 -7.60 -19.87 8.27
CA ARG A 61 -7.75 -18.58 8.92
C ARG A 61 -7.94 -18.77 10.42
N ILE A 62 -7.06 -18.16 11.21
CA ILE A 62 -7.19 -18.09 12.67
C ILE A 62 -8.28 -17.06 12.98
N ARG A 63 -9.35 -17.48 13.67
CA ARG A 63 -10.38 -16.60 14.20
C ARG A 63 -10.04 -16.33 15.66
N LEU A 64 -9.95 -15.05 16.03
CA LEU A 64 -9.80 -14.58 17.39
C LEU A 64 -11.20 -14.13 17.81
N ASP A 65 -11.98 -15.05 18.36
CA ASP A 65 -13.27 -14.78 18.99
C ASP A 65 -13.11 -14.26 20.43
#